data_AF-A0A830F363-F1
#
_entry.id   AF-A0A830F363-F1
#
_cell.length_a   1.000
_cell.length_b   1.000
_cell.length_c   1.000
_cell.angle_alpha   90.00
_cell.angle_beta   90.00
_cell.angle_gamma   90.00
#
_symmetry.space_group_name_H-M   'P 1'
#
loop_
_entity.id
_entity.type
_entity.pdbx_description
1 polymer ?
#
loop_
_entity_poly.entity_id
_entity_poly.type
_entity_poly.pdbx_seq_one_letter_code
_entity_poly.pdbx_strand_id
1 'polypeptide(L)'
;MATITTWFTLGLLGELLGTAVLAYGYTLVPEEVRKRYLLLIAIPGIAIVAYALMALGFGSIQSEGHAVYVIRYVDWLLTTPLNVWFLALLAGASREDTVKLVVLQALTIVFGFAGAVTPSPISYALFAVGGALFGGVISLLYRNIAAAAKSTLSDIEMSLYRTLRNFVVVLWLVYPVVWVLGAAGLGLMDVETATLVIVYLDVVTKVGFGVIALLAMMDLGSVGETAEEPTAVAGD
;
A
#
# COMPACT_ATOMS: atom_id res chain seq x y z
N MET A 1 18.46 24.72 -4.26
CA MET A 1 17.17 24.41 -3.63
C MET A 1 16.62 23.18 -4.32
N ALA A 2 16.15 22.17 -3.59
CA ALA A 2 15.42 21.07 -4.21
C ALA A 2 14.12 21.62 -4.84
N THR A 3 13.61 20.96 -5.86
CA THR A 3 12.33 21.33 -6.49
C THR A 3 11.34 20.18 -6.28
N ILE A 4 10.04 20.44 -6.44
CA ILE A 4 9.02 19.39 -6.36
C ILE A 4 9.30 18.20 -7.30
N THR A 5 9.87 18.47 -8.48
CA THR A 5 10.32 17.45 -9.44
C THR A 5 11.42 16.55 -8.89
N THR A 6 12.30 17.08 -8.02
CA THR A 6 13.32 16.29 -7.32
C THR A 6 12.67 15.21 -6.47
N TRP A 7 11.62 15.55 -5.70
CA TRP A 7 10.91 14.58 -4.88
C TRP A 7 10.21 13.51 -5.72
N PHE A 8 9.54 13.88 -6.81
CA PHE A 8 8.96 12.90 -7.73
C PHE A 8 10.00 11.97 -8.36
N THR A 9 11.16 12.51 -8.71
CA THR A 9 12.26 11.71 -9.28
C THR A 9 12.82 10.72 -8.26
N LEU A 10 12.97 11.14 -7.00
CA LEU A 10 13.39 10.24 -5.92
C LEU A 10 12.36 9.14 -5.67
N GLY A 11 11.07 9.47 -5.70
CA GLY A 11 9.99 8.48 -5.66
C GLY A 11 10.09 7.47 -6.80
N LEU A 12 10.24 7.96 -8.04
CA LEU A 12 10.42 7.11 -9.23
C LEU A 12 11.60 6.13 -9.06
N LEU A 13 12.75 6.62 -8.61
CA LEU A 13 13.94 5.78 -8.40
C LEU A 13 13.72 4.74 -7.30
N GLY A 14 13.05 5.13 -6.20
CA GLY A 14 12.69 4.22 -5.12
C GLY A 14 11.76 3.10 -5.59
N GLU A 15 10.71 3.44 -6.34
CA GLU A 15 9.76 2.46 -6.89
C GLU A 15 10.40 1.56 -7.95
N LEU A 16 11.29 2.09 -8.80
CA LEU A 16 12.06 1.31 -9.78
C LEU A 16 12.95 0.27 -9.11
N LEU A 17 13.77 0.71 -8.14
CA LEU A 17 14.66 -0.18 -7.40
C LEU A 17 13.87 -1.23 -6.62
N GLY A 18 12.82 -0.80 -5.93
CA GLY A 18 11.94 -1.70 -5.18
C GLY A 18 11.26 -2.74 -6.05
N THR A 19 10.70 -2.32 -7.20
CA THR A 19 10.08 -3.24 -8.15
C THR A 19 11.09 -4.24 -8.71
N ALA A 20 12.33 -3.81 -8.99
CA ALA A 20 13.38 -4.71 -9.45
C ALA A 20 13.75 -5.76 -8.38
N VAL A 21 13.88 -5.34 -7.12
CA VAL A 21 14.14 -6.25 -5.98
C VAL A 21 13.00 -7.27 -5.82
N LEU A 22 11.75 -6.82 -5.89
CA LEU A 22 10.59 -7.72 -5.76
C LEU A 22 10.45 -8.64 -6.98
N ALA A 23 10.70 -8.13 -8.19
CA ALA A 23 10.70 -8.95 -9.40
C ALA A 23 11.78 -10.05 -9.35
N TYR A 24 12.97 -9.75 -8.80
CA TYR A 24 13.96 -10.77 -8.51
C TYR A 24 13.48 -11.74 -7.42
N GLY A 25 12.90 -11.22 -6.33
CA GLY A 25 12.33 -12.00 -5.23
C GLY A 25 11.26 -13.00 -5.66
N TYR A 26 10.53 -12.73 -6.75
CA TYR A 26 9.60 -13.70 -7.37
C TYR A 26 10.25 -15.04 -7.68
N THR A 27 11.52 -15.03 -8.08
CA THR A 27 12.28 -16.24 -8.42
C THR A 27 12.68 -17.03 -7.18
N LEU A 28 12.72 -16.38 -6.01
CA LEU A 28 13.15 -16.94 -4.73
C LEU A 28 11.99 -17.49 -3.89
N VAL A 29 10.76 -17.07 -4.16
CA VAL A 29 9.60 -17.53 -3.39
C VAL A 29 9.01 -18.84 -3.95
N PRO A 30 8.45 -19.72 -3.09
CA PRO A 30 7.82 -20.97 -3.51
C PRO A 30 6.72 -20.79 -4.56
N GLU A 31 6.55 -21.76 -5.46
CA GLU A 31 5.61 -21.66 -6.58
C GLU A 31 4.16 -21.43 -6.15
N GLU A 32 3.78 -22.03 -5.02
CA GLU A 32 2.46 -21.95 -4.40
C GLU A 32 2.05 -20.52 -4.05
N VAL A 33 3.04 -19.67 -3.72
CA VAL A 33 2.80 -18.28 -3.29
C VAL A 33 3.06 -17.26 -4.40
N ARG A 34 3.68 -17.66 -5.51
CA ARG A 34 4.05 -16.77 -6.62
C ARG A 34 2.86 -15.99 -7.18
N LYS A 35 1.69 -16.62 -7.33
CA LYS A 35 0.51 -15.96 -7.88
C LYS A 35 0.06 -14.76 -7.05
N ARG A 36 0.02 -14.90 -5.72
CA ARG A 36 -0.31 -13.79 -4.80
C ARG A 36 0.83 -12.78 -4.69
N TYR A 37 2.08 -13.25 -4.81
CA TYR A 37 3.27 -12.39 -4.78
C TYR A 37 3.30 -11.37 -5.93
N LEU A 38 2.71 -11.67 -7.10
CA LEU A 38 2.62 -10.71 -8.22
C LEU A 38 1.98 -9.37 -7.83
N LEU A 39 1.08 -9.35 -6.83
CA LEU A 39 0.51 -8.11 -6.32
C LEU A 39 1.59 -7.18 -5.72
N LEU A 40 2.58 -7.76 -5.02
CA LEU A 40 3.68 -7.01 -4.42
C LEU A 40 4.59 -6.36 -5.46
N ILE A 41 4.68 -6.93 -6.67
CA ILE A 41 5.42 -6.33 -7.79
C ILE A 41 4.55 -5.29 -8.50
N ALA A 42 3.27 -5.60 -8.71
CA ALA A 42 2.34 -4.72 -9.42
C ALA A 42 2.14 -3.38 -8.70
N ILE A 43 2.09 -3.37 -7.37
CA ILE A 43 1.90 -2.17 -6.55
C ILE A 43 2.95 -1.08 -6.83
N PRO A 44 4.26 -1.30 -6.58
CA PRO A 44 5.28 -0.33 -6.93
C PRO A 44 5.45 -0.19 -8.46
N GLY A 45 5.15 -1.23 -9.24
CA GLY A 45 5.12 -1.17 -10.71
C GLY A 45 4.17 -0.12 -11.28
N ILE A 46 2.97 0.01 -10.71
CA ILE A 46 2.00 1.07 -11.05
C ILE A 46 2.52 2.44 -10.60
N ALA A 47 3.11 2.50 -9.40
CA ALA A 47 3.65 3.75 -8.85
C ALA A 47 4.79 4.33 -9.70
N ILE A 48 5.64 3.49 -10.33
CA ILE A 48 6.66 3.93 -11.29
C ILE A 48 6.05 4.82 -12.37
N VAL A 49 4.93 4.39 -12.97
CA VAL A 49 4.27 5.15 -14.05
C VAL A 49 3.76 6.49 -13.52
N ALA A 50 3.12 6.48 -12.34
CA ALA A 50 2.60 7.69 -11.72
C ALA A 50 3.71 8.69 -11.39
N TYR A 51 4.81 8.23 -10.77
CA TYR A 51 5.95 9.06 -10.43
C TYR A 51 6.69 9.58 -11.66
N ALA A 52 6.81 8.79 -12.73
CA ALA A 52 7.37 9.26 -13.99
C ALA A 52 6.53 10.39 -14.60
N LEU A 53 5.20 10.25 -14.64
CA LEU A 53 4.31 11.29 -15.15
C LEU A 53 4.40 12.58 -14.32
N MET A 54 4.40 12.48 -12.99
CA MET A 54 4.53 13.64 -12.11
C MET A 54 5.91 14.31 -12.21
N ALA A 55 6.99 13.54 -12.34
CA ALA A 55 8.34 14.07 -12.53
C ALA A 55 8.48 14.84 -13.86
N LEU A 56 7.79 14.39 -14.90
CA LEU A 56 7.70 15.08 -16.19
C LEU A 56 6.77 16.32 -16.17
N GLY A 57 6.12 16.60 -15.03
CA GLY A 57 5.22 17.74 -14.87
C GLY A 57 3.79 17.51 -15.35
N PHE A 58 3.39 16.27 -15.62
CA PHE A 58 2.03 15.95 -16.04
C PHE A 58 1.09 15.67 -14.86
N GLY A 59 -0.20 15.88 -15.11
CA GLY A 59 -1.25 15.30 -14.27
C GLY A 59 -1.58 16.04 -12.99
N SER A 60 -1.20 17.32 -12.89
CA SER A 60 -1.70 18.24 -11.86
C SER A 60 -2.80 19.15 -12.42
N ILE A 61 -3.78 19.46 -11.58
CA ILE A 61 -4.77 20.52 -11.83
C ILE A 61 -4.63 21.61 -10.77
N GLN A 62 -5.14 22.81 -11.05
CA GLN A 62 -5.22 23.88 -10.07
C GLN A 62 -6.57 23.83 -9.35
N SER A 63 -6.55 23.91 -8.02
CA SER A 63 -7.74 24.01 -7.17
C SER A 63 -7.42 24.97 -6.03
N GLU A 64 -8.31 25.94 -5.75
CA GLU A 64 -8.13 26.91 -4.65
C GLU A 64 -6.73 27.58 -4.58
N GLY A 65 -6.11 27.83 -5.74
CA GLY A 65 -4.79 28.48 -5.84
C GLY A 65 -3.59 27.57 -5.57
N HIS A 66 -3.78 26.25 -5.45
CA HIS A 66 -2.70 25.27 -5.30
C HIS A 66 -2.82 24.11 -6.29
N ALA A 67 -1.70 23.43 -6.54
CA ALA A 67 -1.68 22.26 -7.40
C ALA A 67 -2.22 21.02 -6.65
N VAL A 68 -3.07 20.25 -7.32
CA VAL A 68 -3.52 18.92 -6.90
C VAL A 68 -3.05 17.91 -7.94
N TYR A 69 -2.25 16.93 -7.52
CA TYR A 69 -1.71 15.89 -8.39
C TYR A 69 -2.71 14.76 -8.58
N VAL A 70 -3.53 14.84 -9.63
CA VAL A 70 -4.57 13.84 -9.95
C VAL A 70 -3.97 12.45 -10.14
N ILE A 71 -2.80 12.38 -10.79
CA ILE A 71 -2.10 11.11 -11.06
C ILE A 71 -1.77 10.35 -9.77
N ARG A 72 -1.47 11.06 -8.67
CA ARG A 72 -1.25 10.44 -7.36
C ARG A 72 -2.50 9.74 -6.84
N TYR A 73 -3.67 10.36 -6.97
CA TYR A 73 -4.92 9.74 -6.55
C TYR A 73 -5.32 8.57 -7.46
N VAL A 74 -4.98 8.62 -8.75
CA VAL A 74 -5.15 7.48 -9.67
C VAL A 74 -4.24 6.32 -9.27
N ASP A 75 -2.97 6.57 -8.96
CA ASP A 75 -2.06 5.57 -8.37
C ASP A 75 -2.70 4.94 -7.15
N TRP A 76 -3.05 5.74 -6.14
CA TRP A 76 -3.61 5.23 -4.90
C TRP A 76 -4.91 4.45 -5.08
N LEU A 77 -5.77 4.85 -6.03
CA LEU A 77 -7.01 4.16 -6.35
C LEU A 77 -6.75 2.76 -6.91
N LEU A 78 -5.60 2.54 -7.56
CA LEU A 78 -5.18 1.24 -8.04
C LEU A 78 -4.37 0.48 -6.99
N THR A 79 -3.40 1.10 -6.35
CA THR A 79 -2.41 0.40 -5.50
C THR A 79 -2.89 0.14 -4.08
N THR A 80 -3.70 1.01 -3.49
CA THR A 80 -4.21 0.78 -2.13
C THR A 80 -5.23 -0.38 -2.07
N PRO A 81 -6.14 -0.57 -3.04
CA PRO A 81 -6.99 -1.75 -3.05
C PRO A 81 -6.21 -3.05 -3.30
N LEU A 82 -5.13 -3.02 -4.11
CA LEU A 82 -4.25 -4.19 -4.29
C LEU A 82 -3.52 -4.56 -3.00
N ASN A 83 -3.09 -3.58 -2.19
CA ASN A 83 -2.47 -3.82 -0.88
C ASN A 83 -3.40 -4.58 0.08
N VAL A 84 -4.63 -4.08 0.24
CA VAL A 84 -5.59 -4.74 1.14
C VAL A 84 -6.09 -6.07 0.56
N TRP A 85 -6.15 -6.21 -0.77
CA TRP A 85 -6.43 -7.48 -1.42
C TRP A 85 -5.35 -8.52 -1.12
N PHE A 86 -4.07 -8.14 -1.19
CA PHE A 86 -2.97 -9.01 -0.80
C PHE A 86 -3.11 -9.49 0.64
N LEU A 87 -3.44 -8.61 1.60
CA LEU A 87 -3.68 -8.99 2.98
C LEU A 87 -4.87 -9.96 3.14
N ALA A 88 -5.95 -9.75 2.39
CA ALA A 88 -7.12 -10.63 2.41
C ALA A 88 -6.80 -12.03 1.84
N LEU A 89 -6.02 -12.10 0.75
CA LEU A 89 -5.53 -13.36 0.20
C LEU A 89 -4.58 -14.07 1.16
N LEU A 90 -3.67 -13.32 1.79
CA LEU A 90 -2.78 -13.86 2.81
C LEU A 90 -3.58 -14.42 3.97
N ALA A 91 -4.63 -13.74 4.42
CA ALA A 91 -5.47 -14.18 5.53
C ALA A 91 -6.42 -15.34 5.20
N GLY A 92 -6.51 -15.79 3.95
CA GLY A 92 -7.53 -16.77 3.54
C GLY A 92 -8.96 -16.25 3.70
N ALA A 93 -9.16 -14.93 3.55
CA ALA A 93 -10.47 -14.31 3.75
C ALA A 93 -11.51 -14.74 2.71
N SER A 94 -12.78 -14.70 3.11
CA SER A 94 -13.89 -14.98 2.20
C SER A 94 -13.91 -14.01 1.01
N ARG A 95 -14.47 -14.42 -0.12
CA ARG A 95 -14.64 -13.55 -1.30
C ARG A 95 -15.46 -12.31 -0.95
N GLU A 96 -16.49 -12.47 -0.11
CA GLU A 96 -17.36 -11.38 0.31
C GLU A 96 -16.59 -10.34 1.14
N ASP A 97 -15.84 -10.76 2.17
CA ASP A 97 -15.04 -9.84 2.99
C ASP A 97 -13.94 -9.18 2.16
N THR A 98 -13.32 -9.91 1.24
CA THR A 98 -12.30 -9.39 0.33
C THR A 98 -12.86 -8.29 -0.56
N VAL A 99 -14.02 -8.52 -1.20
CA VAL A 99 -14.65 -7.52 -2.07
C VAL A 99 -15.06 -6.28 -1.26
N LYS A 100 -15.66 -6.47 -0.07
CA LYS A 100 -16.02 -5.35 0.82
C LYS A 100 -14.79 -4.51 1.17
N LEU A 101 -13.69 -5.17 1.55
CA LEU A 101 -12.44 -4.51 1.92
C LEU A 101 -11.86 -3.68 0.76
N VAL A 102 -11.78 -4.28 -0.43
CA VAL A 102 -11.27 -3.63 -1.65
C VAL A 102 -12.12 -2.44 -2.07
N VAL A 103 -13.46 -2.59 -2.05
CA VAL A 103 -14.40 -1.52 -2.42
C VAL A 103 -14.34 -0.36 -1.42
N LEU A 104 -14.33 -0.65 -0.11
CA LEU A 104 -14.20 0.39 0.90
C LEU A 104 -12.88 1.16 0.73
N GLN A 105 -11.78 0.45 0.46
CA GLN A 105 -10.49 1.08 0.23
C GLN A 105 -10.48 1.96 -1.02
N ALA A 106 -11.08 1.50 -2.13
CA ALA A 106 -11.20 2.32 -3.33
C ALA A 106 -12.04 3.58 -3.07
N LEU A 107 -13.17 3.45 -2.38
CA LEU A 107 -14.03 4.59 -2.04
C LEU A 107 -13.32 5.58 -1.11
N THR A 108 -12.51 5.12 -0.16
CA THR A 108 -11.65 6.01 0.66
C THR A 108 -10.82 6.94 -0.21
N ILE A 109 -10.18 6.41 -1.26
CA ILE A 109 -9.37 7.23 -2.18
C ILE A 109 -10.24 8.15 -3.03
N VAL A 110 -11.38 7.67 -3.54
CA VAL A 110 -12.31 8.49 -4.33
C VAL A 110 -12.78 9.70 -3.53
N PHE A 111 -13.20 9.51 -2.28
CA PHE A 111 -13.66 10.61 -1.42
C PHE A 111 -12.52 11.53 -0.98
N GLY A 112 -11.32 10.99 -0.73
CA GLY A 112 -10.13 11.80 -0.45
C GLY A 112 -9.72 12.68 -1.64
N PHE A 113 -9.80 12.14 -2.87
CA PHE A 113 -9.57 12.90 -4.09
C PHE A 113 -10.64 13.95 -4.30
N ALA A 114 -11.92 13.58 -4.19
CA ALA A 114 -13.04 14.50 -4.32
C ALA A 114 -12.91 15.66 -3.33
N GLY A 115 -12.52 15.38 -2.09
CA GLY A 115 -12.24 16.41 -1.09
C GLY A 115 -11.10 17.35 -1.52
N ALA A 116 -10.02 16.82 -2.12
CA ALA A 116 -8.86 17.62 -2.52
C ALA A 116 -9.13 18.58 -3.69
N VAL A 117 -10.13 18.29 -4.53
CA VAL A 117 -10.47 19.09 -5.72
C VAL A 117 -11.77 19.89 -5.56
N THR A 118 -12.41 19.80 -4.40
CA THR A 118 -13.65 20.53 -4.10
C THR A 118 -13.33 21.72 -3.18
N PRO A 119 -13.94 22.89 -3.39
CA PRO A 119 -13.81 24.02 -2.47
C PRO A 119 -14.34 23.73 -1.05
N SER A 120 -13.78 24.44 -0.07
CA SER A 120 -14.31 24.49 1.30
C SER A 120 -15.72 25.13 1.30
N PRO A 121 -16.66 24.66 2.15
CA PRO A 121 -16.50 23.66 3.21
C PRO A 121 -16.80 22.22 2.78
N ILE A 122 -17.24 21.98 1.54
CA ILE A 122 -17.65 20.66 1.06
C ILE A 122 -16.45 19.69 1.06
N SER A 123 -15.24 20.18 0.80
CA SER A 123 -14.00 19.40 0.90
C SER A 123 -13.88 18.60 2.20
N TYR A 124 -14.17 19.23 3.33
CA TYR A 124 -14.08 18.61 4.65
C TYR A 124 -15.13 17.51 4.87
N ALA A 125 -16.34 17.70 4.33
CA ALA A 125 -17.38 16.67 4.41
C ALA A 125 -16.99 15.44 3.58
N LEU A 126 -16.47 15.63 2.36
CA LEU A 126 -15.97 14.55 1.51
C LEU A 126 -14.80 13.82 2.16
N PHE A 127 -13.84 14.58 2.72
CA PHE A 127 -12.73 14.00 3.47
C PHE A 127 -13.22 13.19 4.69
N ALA A 128 -14.19 13.69 5.44
CA ALA A 128 -14.77 12.98 6.58
C ALA A 128 -15.43 11.66 6.17
N VAL A 129 -16.14 11.63 5.03
CA VAL A 129 -16.70 10.38 4.46
C VAL A 129 -15.56 9.42 4.09
N GLY A 130 -14.51 9.89 3.42
CA GLY A 130 -13.32 9.08 3.11
C GLY A 130 -12.65 8.50 4.36
N GLY A 131 -12.54 9.30 5.42
CA GLY A 131 -12.02 8.88 6.72
C GLY A 131 -12.89 7.84 7.43
N ALA A 132 -14.22 7.98 7.38
CA ALA A 132 -15.15 7.00 7.92
C ALA A 132 -15.05 5.65 7.17
N LEU A 133 -14.94 5.69 5.83
CA LEU A 133 -14.70 4.51 5.00
C LEU A 133 -13.36 3.85 5.36
N PHE A 134 -12.31 4.64 5.59
CA PHE A 134 -11.02 4.13 6.03
C PHE A 134 -11.09 3.47 7.42
N GLY A 135 -11.87 4.04 8.35
CA GLY A 135 -12.20 3.39 9.61
C GLY A 135 -12.89 2.04 9.43
N GLY A 136 -13.74 1.91 8.40
CA GLY A 136 -14.33 0.64 7.96
C GLY A 136 -13.29 -0.38 7.47
N VAL A 137 -12.32 0.05 6.65
CA VAL A 137 -11.18 -0.77 6.20
C VAL A 137 -10.38 -1.29 7.40
N ILE A 138 -10.01 -0.41 8.33
CA ILE A 138 -9.31 -0.79 9.56
C ILE A 138 -10.15 -1.80 10.36
N SER A 139 -11.44 -1.53 10.56
CA SER A 139 -12.35 -2.44 11.27
C SER A 139 -12.35 -3.84 10.66
N LEU A 140 -12.46 -3.97 9.33
CA LEU A 140 -12.42 -5.28 8.65
C LEU A 140 -11.07 -5.98 8.82
N LEU A 141 -9.95 -5.27 8.65
CA LEU A 141 -8.59 -5.82 8.81
C LEU A 141 -8.34 -6.37 10.23
N TYR A 142 -8.89 -5.74 11.26
CA TYR A 142 -8.73 -6.18 12.65
C TYR A 142 -9.83 -7.13 13.13
N ARG A 143 -10.90 -7.33 12.35
CA ARG A 143 -12.02 -8.23 12.67
C ARG A 143 -12.08 -9.38 11.67
N ASN A 144 -12.96 -9.30 10.67
CA ASN A 144 -13.26 -10.38 9.72
C ASN A 144 -11.99 -10.99 9.12
N ILE A 145 -11.09 -10.15 8.61
CA ILE A 145 -9.85 -10.61 7.97
C ILE A 145 -8.89 -11.23 9.00
N ALA A 146 -8.77 -10.63 10.19
CA ALA A 146 -7.96 -11.21 11.27
C ALA A 146 -8.51 -12.54 11.80
N ALA A 147 -9.84 -12.71 11.81
CA ALA A 147 -10.48 -13.97 12.20
C ALA A 147 -10.20 -15.07 11.18
N ALA A 148 -10.30 -14.77 9.88
CA ALA A 148 -9.91 -15.68 8.81
C ALA A 148 -8.42 -16.06 8.88
N ALA A 149 -7.56 -15.07 9.13
CA ALA A 149 -6.13 -15.31 9.31
C ALA A 149 -5.87 -16.30 10.47
N LYS A 150 -6.54 -16.09 11.61
CA LYS A 150 -6.39 -16.96 12.79
C LYS A 150 -6.85 -18.40 12.55
N SER A 151 -7.84 -18.63 11.68
CA SER A 151 -8.33 -19.98 11.38
C SER A 151 -7.51 -20.71 10.32
N THR A 152 -6.76 -19.98 9.50
CA THR A 152 -6.13 -20.51 8.28
C THR A 152 -4.61 -20.57 8.37
N LEU A 153 -3.98 -19.66 9.11
CA LEU A 153 -2.53 -19.47 9.14
C LEU A 153 -1.88 -20.21 10.29
N SER A 154 -0.65 -20.69 10.04
CA SER A 154 0.28 -21.09 11.09
C SER A 154 0.67 -19.89 11.97
N ASP A 155 1.28 -20.15 13.13
CA ASP A 155 1.73 -19.07 14.04
C ASP A 155 2.72 -18.10 13.38
N ILE A 156 3.61 -18.62 12.52
CA ILE A 156 4.60 -17.82 11.79
C ILE A 156 3.92 -16.93 10.75
N GLU A 157 3.02 -17.51 9.93
CA GLU A 157 2.25 -16.75 8.94
C GLU A 157 1.30 -15.73 9.58
N MET A 158 0.74 -16.05 10.74
CA MET A 158 -0.09 -15.12 11.50
C MET A 158 0.74 -13.94 12.02
N SER A 159 1.98 -14.17 12.43
CA SER A 159 2.93 -13.10 12.79
C SER A 159 3.22 -12.19 11.60
N LEU A 160 3.45 -12.77 10.41
CA LEU A 160 3.61 -12.02 9.18
C LEU A 160 2.37 -11.17 8.87
N TYR A 161 1.17 -11.76 8.90
CA TYR A 161 -0.08 -11.04 8.67
C TYR A 161 -0.21 -9.83 9.63
N ARG A 162 0.04 -10.03 10.93
CA ARG A 162 -0.03 -8.94 11.93
C ARG A 162 1.00 -7.85 11.64
N THR A 163 2.21 -8.22 11.26
CA THR A 163 3.29 -7.29 10.93
C THR A 163 2.90 -6.43 9.74
N LEU A 164 2.52 -7.04 8.62
CA LEU A 164 2.11 -6.33 7.40
C LEU A 164 0.87 -5.47 7.61
N ARG A 165 -0.17 -6.00 8.29
CA ARG A 165 -1.38 -5.25 8.62
C ARG A 165 -1.08 -4.02 9.47
N ASN A 166 -0.33 -4.18 10.56
CA ASN A 166 0.00 -3.06 11.43
C ASN A 166 0.89 -2.04 10.72
N PHE A 167 1.88 -2.51 9.96
CA PHE A 167 2.78 -1.66 9.18
C PHE A 167 2.00 -0.75 8.22
N VAL A 168 1.11 -1.32 7.41
CA VAL A 168 0.35 -0.54 6.42
C VAL A 168 -0.64 0.41 7.11
N VAL A 169 -1.36 -0.04 8.14
CA VAL A 169 -2.37 0.79 8.82
C VAL A 169 -1.73 1.98 9.54
N VAL A 170 -0.63 1.75 10.28
CA VAL A 170 0.07 2.82 11.01
C VAL A 170 0.60 3.88 10.04
N LEU A 171 1.24 3.47 8.95
CA LEU A 171 1.75 4.41 7.96
C LEU A 171 0.63 5.12 7.20
N TRP A 172 -0.48 4.43 6.92
CA TRP A 172 -1.62 5.03 6.23
C TRP A 172 -2.34 6.10 7.06
N LEU A 173 -2.29 6.03 8.39
CA LEU A 173 -2.83 7.10 9.26
C LEU A 173 -2.10 8.44 9.09
N VAL A 174 -0.90 8.46 8.52
CA VAL A 174 -0.16 9.70 8.24
C VAL A 174 -0.77 10.45 7.04
N TYR A 175 -1.35 9.76 6.06
CA TYR A 175 -1.89 10.42 4.85
C TYR A 175 -3.08 11.36 5.14
N PRO A 176 -4.09 10.97 5.96
CA PRO A 176 -5.13 11.90 6.40
C PRO A 176 -4.57 13.12 7.14
N VAL A 177 -3.50 12.95 7.93
CA VAL A 177 -2.84 14.07 8.63
C VAL A 177 -2.19 15.01 7.62
N VAL A 178 -1.46 14.49 6.64
CA VAL A 178 -0.87 15.29 5.55
C VAL A 178 -1.97 16.00 4.75
N TRP A 179 -3.10 15.35 4.48
CA TRP A 179 -4.23 15.98 3.78
C TRP A 179 -4.78 17.17 4.57
N VAL A 180 -5.01 17.00 5.88
CA VAL A 180 -5.55 18.07 6.75
C VAL A 180 -4.55 19.22 6.90
N LEU A 181 -3.26 18.93 7.05
CA LEU A 181 -2.23 19.97 7.20
C LEU A 181 -1.90 20.65 5.86
N GLY A 182 -2.07 19.94 4.75
CA GLY A 182 -1.74 20.41 3.41
C GLY A 182 -2.67 21.50 2.88
N ALA A 183 -2.37 21.94 1.65
CA ALA A 183 -3.09 23.02 0.98
C ALA A 183 -4.61 22.77 0.81
N ALA A 184 -5.03 21.50 0.67
CA ALA A 184 -6.43 21.13 0.56
C ALA A 184 -7.23 21.28 1.88
N GLY A 185 -6.54 21.33 3.03
CA GLY A 185 -7.12 21.47 4.35
C GLY A 185 -6.82 22.84 4.97
N LEU A 186 -5.98 22.83 6.01
CA LEU A 186 -5.64 24.01 6.81
C LEU A 186 -4.55 24.89 6.17
N GLY A 187 -3.84 24.41 5.14
CA GLY A 187 -2.79 25.18 4.46
C GLY A 187 -1.53 25.42 5.31
N LEU A 188 -1.29 24.60 6.33
CA LEU A 188 -0.12 24.70 7.23
C LEU A 188 1.14 24.06 6.63
N MET A 189 0.97 23.21 5.63
CA MET A 189 2.03 22.52 4.90
C MET A 189 1.93 22.85 3.41
N ASP A 190 3.01 23.39 2.85
CA ASP A 190 3.06 23.72 1.43
C ASP A 190 3.08 22.45 0.55
N VAL A 191 2.82 22.63 -0.75
CA VAL A 191 2.68 21.53 -1.72
C VAL A 191 3.97 20.72 -1.87
N GLU A 192 5.14 21.34 -1.75
CA GLU A 192 6.43 20.66 -1.87
C GLU A 192 6.69 19.82 -0.62
N THR A 193 6.52 20.38 0.58
CA THR A 193 6.68 19.64 1.84
C THR A 193 5.71 18.46 1.92
N ALA A 194 4.43 18.66 1.56
CA ALA A 194 3.45 17.57 1.52
C ALA A 194 3.86 16.49 0.51
N THR A 195 4.41 16.87 -0.63
CA THR A 195 4.90 15.94 -1.65
C THR A 195 6.10 15.14 -1.17
N LEU A 196 7.08 15.75 -0.49
CA LEU A 196 8.21 15.05 0.12
C LEU A 196 7.72 13.95 1.06
N VAL A 197 6.82 14.28 1.99
CA VAL A 197 6.31 13.33 2.98
C VAL A 197 5.57 12.19 2.29
N ILE A 198 4.72 12.51 1.31
CA ILE A 198 3.99 11.51 0.54
C ILE A 198 4.92 10.59 -0.24
N VAL A 199 5.95 11.12 -0.91
CA VAL A 199 6.94 10.31 -1.65
C VAL A 199 7.60 9.29 -0.73
N TYR A 200 8.04 9.74 0.44
CA TYR A 200 8.62 8.86 1.43
C TYR A 200 7.63 7.76 1.86
N LEU A 201 6.40 8.14 2.19
CA LEU A 201 5.37 7.18 2.61
C LEU A 201 5.02 6.20 1.51
N ASP A 202 4.92 6.63 0.25
CA ASP A 202 4.58 5.77 -0.89
C ASP A 202 5.65 4.69 -1.05
N VAL A 203 6.93 5.07 -1.13
CA VAL A 203 8.03 4.11 -1.27
C VAL A 203 8.03 3.12 -0.10
N VAL A 204 7.86 3.59 1.14
CA VAL A 204 7.86 2.71 2.32
C VAL A 204 6.63 1.78 2.35
N THR A 205 5.45 2.29 2.02
CA THR A 205 4.20 1.50 2.07
C THR A 205 3.99 0.57 0.88
N LYS A 206 4.72 0.78 -0.22
CA LYS A 206 4.71 -0.08 -1.40
C LYS A 206 5.90 -1.03 -1.41
N VAL A 207 7.12 -0.48 -1.50
CA VAL A 207 8.36 -1.26 -1.54
C VAL A 207 8.66 -1.89 -0.18
N GLY A 208 8.62 -1.11 0.90
CA GLY A 208 8.91 -1.62 2.24
C GLY A 208 7.94 -2.74 2.65
N PHE A 209 6.65 -2.56 2.37
CA PHE A 209 5.64 -3.61 2.54
C PHE A 209 5.98 -4.89 1.75
N GLY A 210 6.31 -4.75 0.46
CA GLY A 210 6.69 -5.87 -0.39
C GLY A 210 7.95 -6.59 0.08
N VAL A 211 8.96 -5.85 0.55
CA VAL A 211 10.23 -6.43 1.03
C VAL A 211 10.00 -7.20 2.34
N ILE A 212 9.22 -6.67 3.28
CA ILE A 212 8.86 -7.40 4.51
C ILE A 212 8.14 -8.71 4.16
N ALA A 213 7.20 -8.66 3.20
CA ALA A 213 6.49 -9.85 2.75
C ALA A 213 7.42 -10.86 2.04
N LEU A 214 8.34 -10.39 1.18
CA LEU A 214 9.33 -11.22 0.51
C LEU A 214 10.21 -11.99 1.51
N LEU A 215 10.82 -11.28 2.45
CA LEU A 215 11.73 -11.87 3.43
C LEU A 215 11.03 -12.98 4.22
N ALA A 216 9.82 -12.70 4.72
CA ALA A 216 9.07 -13.69 5.47
C ALA A 216 8.62 -14.89 4.62
N MET A 217 8.29 -14.69 3.34
CA MET A 217 7.95 -15.80 2.43
C MET A 217 9.16 -16.67 2.08
N MET A 218 10.36 -16.10 1.99
CA MET A 218 11.59 -16.87 1.80
C MET A 218 11.91 -17.72 3.03
N ASP A 219 11.78 -17.14 4.23
CA ASP A 219 12.02 -17.86 5.49
C ASP A 219 11.06 -19.05 5.64
N LEU A 220 9.78 -18.88 5.30
CA LEU A 220 8.79 -19.96 5.32
C LEU A 220 9.16 -21.13 4.39
N GLY A 221 9.73 -20.85 3.21
CA GLY A 221 10.21 -21.89 2.29
C GLY A 221 11.38 -22.69 2.88
N SER A 222 12.34 -22.00 3.50
CA SER A 222 13.51 -22.64 4.10
C SER A 222 13.19 -23.57 5.29
N VAL A 223 12.15 -23.23 6.06
CA VAL A 223 11.68 -24.07 7.18
C VAL A 223 10.94 -25.32 6.66
N GLY A 224 10.24 -25.23 5.53
CA GLY A 224 9.60 -26.37 4.88
C GLY A 224 10.61 -27.40 4.37
N GLU A 225 11.65 -26.96 3.67
CA GLU A 225 12.71 -27.83 3.14
C GLU A 225 13.46 -28.58 4.25
N THR A 226 13.78 -27.89 5.36
CA THR A 226 14.50 -28.50 6.49
C THR A 226 13.65 -29.48 7.31
N ALA A 227 12.32 -29.35 7.28
CA ALA A 227 11.40 -30.28 7.93
C ALA A 227 11.15 -31.56 7.11
N GLU A 228 11.35 -31.53 5.79
CA GLU A 228 11.20 -32.71 4.92
C GLU A 228 12.47 -33.60 4.88
N GLU A 229 13.64 -33.09 5.28
CA GLU A 229 14.90 -33.84 5.27
C GLU A 229 15.19 -34.91 6.38
N PRO A 230 14.40 -35.16 7.45
CA PRO A 230 14.87 -36.03 8.54
C PRO A 230 14.58 -37.55 8.42
N THR A 231 14.31 -38.13 7.24
CA THR A 231 14.02 -39.59 7.14
C THR A 231 14.77 -40.40 6.07
N ALA A 232 15.74 -39.83 5.35
CA ALA A 232 16.46 -40.57 4.30
C ALA A 232 17.68 -41.39 4.79
N VAL A 233 18.00 -41.43 6.09
CA VAL A 233 19.19 -42.15 6.58
C VAL A 233 18.89 -42.96 7.84
N ALA A 234 18.32 -44.15 7.67
CA ALA A 234 18.49 -45.29 8.57
C ALA A 234 17.90 -46.56 7.93
N GLY A 235 18.74 -47.29 7.19
CA GLY A 235 18.39 -48.55 6.58
C GLY A 235 19.64 -49.25 6.05
N ASP A 236 20.54 -49.61 6.97
CA ASP A 236 21.57 -50.65 6.79
C ASP A 236 21.20 -51.86 7.68
#